data_AF-A0A2N5A3W4-F1
#
_entry.id   AF-A0A2N5A3W4-F1
#
_cell.length_a   1.000
_cell.length_b   1.000
_cell.length_c   1.000
_cell.angle_alpha   90.00
_cell.angle_beta   90.00
_cell.angle_gamma   90.00
#
_symmetry.space_group_name_H-M   'P 1'
#
loop_
_entity.id
_entity.type
_entity.pdbx_description
1 polymer ?
#
loop_
_entity_poly.entity_id
_entity_poly.type
_entity_poly.pdbx_seq_one_letter_code
_entity_poly.pdbx_strand_id
1 'polypeptide(L)'
;VYGLVGVIVKLDDMGYWLAEKRAALAQWLGKGLLVVAPWLMKVLSIVGTLAMFLVGGGIVVHGIAPLHHAIEHWSAGLGGILASLLPVIANLVLGFIIGAVVLAGVKVVSSLRRSVK
;
A
#
# COMPACT_ATOMS: atom_id res chain seq x y z
N VAL A 1 3.77 -1.79 12.53
CA VAL A 1 4.10 -0.95 11.35
C VAL A 1 5.33 -0.09 11.60
N TYR A 2 5.28 0.88 12.52
CA TYR A 2 6.40 1.80 12.77
C TYR A 2 7.73 1.12 13.14
N GLY A 3 7.69 0.00 13.88
CA GLY A 3 8.90 -0.79 14.19
C GLY A 3 9.55 -1.40 12.95
N LEU A 4 8.76 -1.93 12.01
CA LEU A 4 9.27 -2.48 10.75
C LEU A 4 9.90 -1.39 9.88
N VAL A 5 9.22 -0.23 9.77
CA VAL A 5 9.75 0.94 9.06
C VAL A 5 11.06 1.42 9.71
N GLY A 6 11.12 1.47 11.04
CA GLY A 6 12.34 1.83 11.78
C GLY A 6 13.51 0.90 11.50
N VAL A 7 13.27 -0.41 11.40
CA VAL A 7 14.30 -1.39 11.00
C VAL A 7 14.78 -1.11 9.57
N ILE A 8 13.87 -0.85 8.64
CA ILE A 8 14.23 -0.59 7.24
C ILE A 8 15.08 0.68 7.11
N VAL A 9 14.70 1.76 7.80
CA VAL A 9 15.48 3.01 7.81
C VAL A 9 16.86 2.77 8.45
N LYS A 10 16.93 2.01 9.54
CA LYS A 10 18.21 1.66 10.19
C LYS A 10 19.12 0.86 9.27
N LEU A 11 18.57 -0.05 8.46
CA LEU A 11 19.33 -0.83 7.48
C LEU A 11 19.93 0.08 6.39
N ASP A 12 19.20 1.11 5.94
CA ASP A 12 19.72 2.08 4.98
C ASP A 12 20.92 2.86 5.56
N ASP A 13 20.78 3.37 6.80
CA ASP A 13 21.88 4.04 7.53
C ASP A 13 23.09 3.11 7.73
N MET A 14 22.84 1.83 8.04
CA MET A 14 23.90 0.81 8.16
C MET A 14 24.60 0.57 6.82
N GLY A 15 23.89 0.65 5.69
CA GLY A 15 24.46 0.51 4.36
C GLY A 15 25.48 1.61 4.07
N TYR A 16 25.13 2.86 4.38
CA TYR A 16 26.04 3.99 4.30
C TYR A 16 27.28 3.79 5.19
N TRP A 17 27.07 3.41 6.45
CA TRP A 17 28.18 3.19 7.40
C TRP A 17 29.12 2.04 6.99
N LEU A 18 28.59 0.97 6.38
CA LEU A 18 29.39 -0.15 5.84
C LEU A 18 30.21 0.27 4.62
N ALA A 19 29.65 1.12 3.76
CA ALA A 19 30.29 1.60 2.54
C ALA A 19 31.56 2.42 2.82
N GLU A 20 31.65 3.05 4.00
CA GLU A 20 32.79 3.86 4.42
C GLU A 20 33.92 3.04 5.12
N LYS A 21 33.70 1.75 5.38
CA LYS A 21 34.72 0.88 5.99
C LYS A 21 35.87 0.60 5.02
N ARG A 22 37.06 0.30 5.55
CA ARG A 22 38.24 -0.08 4.74
C ARG A 22 38.17 -1.51 4.18
N ALA A 23 37.39 -2.39 4.82
CA ALA A 23 37.27 -3.79 4.41
C ALA A 23 36.44 -3.91 3.12
N ALA A 24 36.99 -4.55 2.08
CA ALA A 24 36.36 -4.68 0.77
C ALA A 24 34.98 -5.36 0.84
N LEU A 25 34.83 -6.39 1.67
CA LEU A 25 33.54 -7.07 1.90
C LEU A 25 32.50 -6.14 2.54
N ALA A 26 32.91 -5.33 3.52
CA ALA A 26 32.02 -4.36 4.16
C ALA A 26 31.58 -3.27 3.16
N GLN A 27 32.50 -2.79 2.33
CA GLN A 27 32.17 -1.82 1.28
C GLN A 27 31.20 -2.39 0.24
N TRP A 28 31.43 -3.64 -0.19
CA TRP A 28 30.58 -4.30 -1.16
C TRP A 28 29.16 -4.50 -0.63
N LEU A 29 29.03 -4.99 0.61
CA LEU A 29 27.74 -5.13 1.30
C LEU A 29 27.04 -3.77 1.48
N GLY A 30 27.77 -2.74 1.91
CA GLY A 30 27.24 -1.39 2.08
C GLY A 30 26.69 -0.81 0.78
N LYS A 31 27.47 -0.89 -0.31
CA LYS A 31 27.02 -0.46 -1.64
C LYS A 31 25.82 -1.28 -2.14
N GLY A 32 25.80 -2.59 -1.89
CA GLY A 32 24.65 -3.44 -2.22
C GLY A 32 23.38 -2.97 -1.50
N LEU A 33 23.47 -2.66 -0.21
CA LEU A 33 22.35 -2.21 0.59
C LEU A 33 21.82 -0.85 0.12
N LEU A 34 22.71 0.09 -0.21
CA LEU A 34 22.37 1.40 -0.78
C LEU A 34 21.66 1.31 -2.14
N VAL A 35 21.95 0.29 -2.96
CA VAL A 35 21.26 0.07 -4.24
C VAL A 35 19.87 -0.52 -4.03
N VAL A 36 19.71 -1.39 -3.04
CA VAL A 36 18.43 -2.05 -2.73
C VAL A 36 17.44 -1.11 -2.04
N ALA A 37 17.92 -0.20 -1.18
CA ALA A 37 17.06 0.67 -0.39
C ALA A 37 16.04 1.50 -1.22
N PRO A 38 16.42 2.17 -2.34
CA PRO A 38 15.45 2.88 -3.19
C PRO A 38 14.39 1.97 -3.81
N TRP A 39 14.76 0.73 -4.16
CA TRP A 39 13.84 -0.24 -4.73
C TRP A 39 12.84 -0.73 -3.69
N LEU A 40 13.32 -1.05 -2.48
CA LEU A 40 12.49 -1.43 -1.36
C LEU A 40 11.45 -0.35 -1.03
N MET A 41 11.87 0.92 -0.96
CA MET A 41 10.98 2.04 -0.67
C MET A 41 9.91 2.25 -1.74
N LYS A 42 10.24 2.08 -3.03
CA LYS A 42 9.27 2.14 -4.14
C LYS A 42 8.24 1.01 -4.05
N VAL A 43 8.70 -0.21 -3.82
CA VAL A 43 7.81 -1.38 -3.69
C VAL A 43 6.87 -1.19 -2.50
N LEU A 44 7.40 -0.78 -1.34
CA LEU A 44 6.60 -0.53 -0.15
C LEU A 44 5.57 0.59 -0.37
N SER A 45 5.88 1.61 -1.16
CA SER A 45 4.91 2.66 -1.49
C SER A 45 3.73 2.12 -2.29
N ILE A 46 3.99 1.28 -3.30
CA ILE A 46 2.94 0.65 -4.12
C ILE A 46 2.12 -0.32 -3.28
N VAL A 47 2.79 -1.24 -2.58
CA VAL A 47 2.15 -2.25 -1.71
C VAL A 47 1.34 -1.56 -0.61
N GLY A 48 1.90 -0.52 0.01
CA GLY A 48 1.22 0.27 1.03
C GLY A 48 -0.05 0.94 0.49
N THR A 49 0.02 1.49 -0.72
CA THR A 49 -1.15 2.12 -1.36
C THR A 49 -2.24 1.10 -1.68
N LEU A 50 -1.86 -0.06 -2.26
CA LEU A 50 -2.80 -1.16 -2.50
C LEU A 50 -3.41 -1.67 -1.19
N ALA A 51 -2.62 -1.79 -0.13
CA ALA A 51 -3.09 -2.20 1.19
C ALA A 51 -4.09 -1.19 1.77
N MET A 52 -3.85 0.12 1.64
CA MET A 52 -4.80 1.14 2.11
C MET A 52 -6.14 1.06 1.37
N PHE A 53 -6.14 0.81 0.05
CA PHE A 53 -7.39 0.61 -0.69
C PHE A 53 -8.09 -0.69 -0.29
N LEU A 54 -7.35 -1.79 -0.14
CA LEU A 54 -7.91 -3.07 0.28
C LEU A 54 -8.56 -2.96 1.67
N VAL A 55 -7.87 -2.35 2.63
CA VAL A 55 -8.37 -2.16 4.00
C VAL A 55 -9.57 -1.21 4.01
N GLY A 56 -9.47 -0.05 3.35
CA GLY A 56 -10.56 0.91 3.28
C GLY A 56 -11.81 0.36 2.58
N GLY A 57 -11.63 -0.32 1.45
CA GLY A 57 -12.72 -0.96 0.72
C GLY A 57 -13.37 -2.08 1.53
N GLY A 58 -12.58 -2.89 2.24
CA GLY A 58 -13.09 -3.89 3.17
C GLY A 58 -13.96 -3.29 4.27
N ILE A 59 -13.55 -2.17 4.88
CA ILE A 59 -14.34 -1.47 5.90
C ILE A 59 -15.71 -1.04 5.32
N VAL A 60 -15.73 -0.49 4.11
CA VAL A 60 -16.98 -0.02 3.48
C VAL A 60 -17.89 -1.18 3.09
N VAL A 61 -17.33 -2.24 2.50
CA VAL A 61 -18.09 -3.43 2.10
C VAL A 61 -18.77 -4.08 3.30
N HIS A 62 -18.06 -4.25 4.42
CA HIS A 62 -18.64 -4.82 5.64
C HIS A 62 -19.65 -3.87 6.30
N GLY A 63 -19.46 -2.55 6.16
CA GLY A 63 -20.41 -1.55 6.67
C GLY A 63 -21.73 -1.48 5.89
N ILE A 64 -21.79 -2.03 4.68
CA ILE A 64 -22.97 -1.98 3.80
C ILE A 64 -23.45 -3.42 3.52
N ALA A 65 -24.43 -3.88 4.30
CA ALA A 65 -24.93 -5.26 4.25
C ALA A 65 -25.29 -5.76 2.84
N PRO A 66 -25.95 -4.98 1.95
CA PRO A 66 -26.19 -5.41 0.57
C PRO A 66 -24.93 -5.69 -0.25
N LEU A 67 -23.85 -4.91 -0.06
CA LEU A 67 -22.58 -5.09 -0.75
C LEU A 67 -21.86 -6.34 -0.25
N HIS A 68 -21.86 -6.56 1.06
CA HIS A 68 -21.26 -7.75 1.67
C HIS A 68 -21.92 -9.03 1.15
N HIS A 69 -23.26 -9.11 1.22
CA HIS A 69 -23.99 -10.29 0.74
C HIS A 69 -23.88 -10.52 -0.76
N ALA A 70 -23.80 -9.46 -1.57
CA ALA A 70 -23.56 -9.61 -3.01
C ALA A 70 -22.20 -10.27 -3.28
N ILE A 71 -21.14 -9.82 -2.62
CA ILE A 71 -19.79 -10.40 -2.76
C ILE A 71 -19.76 -11.84 -2.24
N GLU A 72 -20.38 -12.13 -1.10
CA GLU A 72 -20.48 -13.48 -0.56
C GLU A 72 -21.22 -14.42 -1.51
N HIS A 73 -22.38 -14.01 -2.03
CA HIS A 73 -23.17 -14.85 -2.93
C HIS A 73 -22.41 -15.21 -4.21
N TRP A 74 -21.68 -14.25 -4.78
CA TRP A 74 -20.85 -14.48 -5.97
C TRP A 74 -19.64 -15.34 -5.66
N SER A 75 -19.04 -15.19 -4.47
CA SER A 75 -17.93 -16.02 -4.02
C SER A 75 -18.34 -17.47 -3.76
N ALA A 76 -19.56 -17.71 -3.25
CA ALA A 76 -20.08 -19.03 -2.96
C ALA A 76 -20.35 -19.87 -4.24
N GLY A 77 -20.58 -19.21 -5.37
CA GLY A 77 -20.66 -19.85 -6.69
C GLY A 77 -19.30 -20.26 -7.28
N LEU A 78 -18.20 -19.81 -6.66
CA LEU A 78 -16.83 -20.13 -7.06
C LEU A 78 -16.23 -21.12 -6.07
N GLY A 79 -15.61 -22.19 -6.55
CA GLY A 79 -14.90 -23.16 -5.72
C GLY A 79 -13.42 -22.81 -5.55
N GLY A 80 -12.84 -23.24 -4.42
CA GLY A 80 -11.39 -23.23 -4.22
C GLY A 80 -10.78 -21.83 -4.09
N ILE A 81 -9.61 -21.61 -4.71
CA ILE A 81 -8.82 -20.37 -4.55
C ILE A 81 -9.53 -19.12 -5.11
N LEU A 82 -10.47 -19.29 -6.05
CA LEU A 82 -11.24 -18.16 -6.58
C LEU A 82 -12.20 -17.59 -5.53
N ALA A 83 -12.75 -18.43 -4.66
CA ALA A 83 -13.65 -18.00 -3.58
C ALA A 83 -12.95 -17.08 -2.57
N SER A 84 -11.66 -17.32 -2.30
CA SER A 84 -10.86 -16.52 -1.38
C SER A 84 -10.28 -15.25 -2.02
N LEU A 85 -10.03 -15.27 -3.33
CA LEU A 85 -9.51 -14.11 -4.06
C LEU A 85 -10.59 -13.09 -4.42
N LEU A 86 -11.82 -13.52 -4.70
CA LEU A 86 -12.88 -12.61 -5.14
C LEU A 86 -13.16 -11.49 -4.12
N PRO A 87 -13.32 -11.75 -2.81
CA PRO A 87 -13.54 -10.68 -1.84
C PRO A 87 -12.35 -9.72 -1.73
N VAL A 88 -11.12 -10.22 -1.84
CA VAL A 88 -9.90 -9.40 -1.81
C VAL A 88 -9.86 -8.43 -2.99
N ILE A 89 -10.11 -8.94 -4.20
CA ILE A 89 -10.13 -8.12 -5.41
C ILE A 89 -11.30 -7.12 -5.38
N ALA A 90 -12.49 -7.56 -4.96
CA ALA A 90 -13.66 -6.70 -4.84
C ALA A 90 -13.41 -5.54 -3.86
N ASN A 91 -12.86 -5.84 -2.67
CA ASN A 91 -12.51 -4.82 -1.67
C ASN A 91 -11.46 -3.84 -2.23
N LEU A 92 -10.43 -4.33 -2.93
CA LEU A 92 -9.41 -3.47 -3.53
C LEU A 92 -10.01 -2.52 -4.57
N VAL A 93 -10.86 -3.03 -5.48
CA VAL A 93 -11.49 -2.25 -6.54
C VAL A 93 -12.46 -1.22 -5.96
N LEU A 94 -13.33 -1.62 -5.02
CA LEU A 94 -14.27 -0.71 -4.38
C LEU A 94 -13.53 0.37 -3.57
N GLY A 95 -12.51 -0.02 -2.80
CA GLY A 95 -11.68 0.91 -2.06
C GLY A 95 -10.98 1.93 -2.96
N PHE A 96 -10.49 1.50 -4.13
CA PHE A 96 -9.92 2.39 -5.13
C PHE A 96 -10.96 3.36 -5.70
N ILE A 97 -12.15 2.88 -6.09
CA ILE A 97 -13.23 3.71 -6.63
C ILE A 97 -13.64 4.78 -5.60
N ILE A 98 -13.87 4.37 -4.36
CA ILE A 98 -14.26 5.29 -3.28
C ILE A 98 -13.15 6.30 -3.03
N GLY A 99 -11.90 5.86 -2.95
CA GLY A 99 -10.74 6.73 -2.80
C GLY A 99 -10.63 7.78 -3.93
N ALA A 100 -10.86 7.37 -5.17
CA ALA A 100 -10.86 8.26 -6.32
C ALA A 100 -11.99 9.31 -6.26
N VAL A 101 -13.20 8.88 -5.88
CA VAL A 101 -14.36 9.78 -5.71
C VAL A 101 -14.11 10.80 -4.60
N VAL A 102 -13.61 10.36 -3.44
CA VAL A 102 -13.28 11.25 -2.32
C VAL A 102 -12.19 12.24 -2.74
N LEU A 103 -11.13 11.77 -3.39
CA LEU A 103 -10.05 12.63 -3.88
C LEU A 103 -10.55 13.67 -4.89
N ALA A 104 -11.43 13.28 -5.80
CA ALA A 104 -12.05 14.21 -6.76
C ALA A 104 -12.86 15.29 -6.03
N GLY A 105 -13.70 14.91 -5.06
CA GLY A 105 -14.44 15.85 -4.22
C GLY A 105 -13.54 16.83 -3.46
N VAL A 106 -12.47 16.33 -2.82
CA VAL A 106 -11.47 17.17 -2.13
C VAL A 106 -10.78 18.12 -3.10
N LYS A 107 -10.43 17.67 -4.31
CA LYS A 107 -9.83 18.53 -5.34
C LYS A 107 -10.78 19.65 -5.78
N VAL A 108 -12.05 19.35 -6.02
CA VAL A 108 -13.06 20.36 -6.37
C VAL A 108 -13.19 21.40 -5.26
N VAL A 109 -13.36 20.95 -4.00
CA VAL A 109 -13.51 21.85 -2.85
C VAL A 109 -12.25 22.70 -2.63
N SER A 110 -11.06 22.10 -2.73
CA SER A 110 -9.79 22.83 -2.57
C SER A 110 -9.54 23.84 -3.70
N SER A 111 -9.96 23.53 -4.93
CA SER A 111 -9.91 24.46 -6.06
C SER A 111 -10.82 25.65 -5.81
N LEU A 112 -12.08 25.42 -5.40
CA LEU A 112 -13.03 26.49 -5.10
C LEU A 112 -12.53 27.40 -3.96
N ARG A 113 -11.91 26.82 -2.92
CA ARG A 113 -11.33 27.59 -1.81
C ARG A 113 -10.13 28.44 -2.21
N ARG A 114 -9.34 28.01 -3.19
CA ARG A 114 -8.22 28.81 -3.71
C ARG A 114 -8.69 29.99 -4.54
N SER A 115 -9.77 29.84 -5.31
CA SER A 115 -10.34 30.92 -6.11
C SER A 115 -11.04 32.03 -5.30
N VAL A 116 -11.31 31.78 -4.01
CA VAL A 116 -11.95 32.74 -3.10
C VAL A 116 -10.93 33.56 -2.28
N LYS A 117 -9.65 33.18 -2.32
CA LYS A 117 -8.53 33.95 -1.75
C LYS A 117 -7.81 34.72 -2.84
#